data_AF-A0A1Y1SEP3-F1
#
_entry.id   AF-A0A1Y1SEP3-F1
#
_cell.length_a   1.000
_cell.length_b   1.000
_cell.length_c   1.000
_cell.angle_alpha   90.00
_cell.angle_beta   90.00
_cell.angle_gamma   90.00
#
_symmetry.space_group_name_H-M   'P 1'
#
loop_
_entity.id
_entity.type
_entity.pdbx_description
1 polymer ?
#
loop_
_entity_poly.entity_id
_entity_poly.type
_entity_poly.pdbx_seq_one_letter_code
_entity_poly.pdbx_strand_id
1 'polypeptide(L)'
;MIAVDNANRTGNYAVLYALGSPGFQSRHSQKDLAQIFAGLRERRIDVGRAVLVAPTYHIPPAITAQGQLRLRGGFEYRPRAIRFDVLFDLVDGGWQIAALSVAEMDASTR
;
A
#
# COMPACT_ATOMS: atom_id res chain seq x y z
N MET A 1 4.95 -0.13 1.20
CA MET A 1 5.14 1.13 0.43
C MET A 1 6.23 0.99 -0.62
N ILE A 2 7.43 0.50 -0.29
CA ILE A 2 8.54 0.32 -1.25
C ILE A 2 8.15 -0.45 -2.51
N ALA A 3 7.43 -1.57 -2.38
CA ALA A 3 6.98 -2.32 -3.54
C ALA A 3 6.11 -1.49 -4.50
N VAL A 4 5.28 -0.58 -3.99
CA VAL A 4 4.45 0.33 -4.81
C VAL A 4 5.32 1.40 -5.47
N ASP A 5 6.26 1.98 -4.72
CA ASP A 5 7.20 2.98 -5.26
C ASP A 5 8.05 2.39 -6.40
N ASN A 6 8.70 1.25 -6.17
CA ASN A 6 9.47 0.55 -7.19
C ASN A 6 8.62 0.21 -8.42
N ALA A 7 7.39 -0.26 -8.23
CA ALA A 7 6.51 -0.59 -9.34
C ALA A 7 6.09 0.65 -10.15
N ASN A 8 5.79 1.77 -9.48
CA ASN A 8 5.46 3.03 -10.17
C ASN A 8 6.66 3.61 -10.93
N ARG A 9 7.86 3.57 -10.34
CA ARG A 9 9.09 4.11 -10.94
C ARG A 9 9.57 3.32 -12.15
N THR A 10 9.44 1.99 -12.10
CA THR A 10 9.95 1.08 -13.15
C THR A 10 8.87 0.64 -14.14
N GLY A 11 7.60 0.82 -13.81
CA GLY A 11 6.48 0.23 -14.55
C GLY A 11 6.33 -1.29 -14.33
N ASN A 12 7.17 -1.91 -13.49
CA ASN A 12 7.14 -3.36 -13.24
C ASN A 12 6.37 -3.70 -11.97
N TYR A 13 5.18 -4.28 -12.12
CA TYR A 13 4.31 -4.65 -11.01
C TYR A 13 4.44 -6.12 -10.57
N ALA A 14 5.38 -6.88 -11.14
CA ALA A 14 5.54 -8.31 -10.85
C ALA A 14 5.81 -8.59 -9.37
N VAL A 15 6.68 -7.79 -8.72
CA VAL A 15 6.98 -7.97 -7.29
C VAL A 15 5.77 -7.62 -6.42
N LEU A 16 5.09 -6.50 -6.69
CA LEU A 16 3.90 -6.13 -5.93
C LEU A 16 2.80 -7.19 -6.06
N TYR A 17 2.61 -7.72 -7.27
CA TYR A 17 1.68 -8.81 -7.53
C TYR A 17 2.06 -10.10 -6.78
N ALA A 18 3.34 -10.48 -6.82
CA ALA A 18 3.84 -11.69 -6.15
C ALA A 18 3.76 -11.63 -4.62
N LEU A 19 3.74 -10.43 -4.02
CA LEU A 19 3.53 -10.25 -2.58
C LEU A 19 2.06 -10.40 -2.15
N GLY A 20 1.13 -10.46 -3.11
CA GLY A 20 -0.30 -10.65 -2.85
C GLY A 20 -0.65 -12.08 -2.43
N SER A 21 -1.71 -12.22 -1.64
CA SER A 21 -2.28 -13.52 -1.30
C SER A 21 -2.87 -14.23 -2.52
N PRO A 22 -3.12 -15.55 -2.49
CA PRO A 22 -3.78 -16.24 -3.61
C PRO A 22 -5.11 -15.59 -4.02
N GLY A 23 -5.89 -15.09 -3.05
CA GLY A 23 -7.13 -14.38 -3.30
C GLY A 23 -6.93 -12.97 -3.90
N PHE A 24 -5.82 -12.31 -3.61
CA PHE A 24 -5.44 -11.06 -4.27
C PHE A 24 -5.00 -11.33 -5.72
N GLN A 25 -4.17 -12.35 -5.92
CA GLN A 25 -3.64 -12.74 -7.23
C GLN A 25 -4.73 -13.25 -8.18
N SER A 26 -5.80 -13.87 -7.67
CA SER A 26 -6.94 -14.29 -8.50
C SER A 26 -7.83 -13.13 -8.97
N ARG A 27 -7.80 -11.99 -8.27
CA ARG A 27 -8.65 -10.82 -8.56
C ARG A 27 -7.94 -9.71 -9.34
N HIS A 28 -6.62 -9.75 -9.42
CA HIS A 28 -5.82 -8.71 -10.04
C HIS A 28 -4.80 -9.32 -10.98
N SER A 29 -4.39 -8.57 -11.99
CA SER A 29 -3.19 -8.84 -12.79
C SER A 29 -2.16 -7.73 -12.61
N GLN A 30 -0.93 -7.94 -13.05
CA GLN A 30 0.09 -6.87 -13.06
C GLN A 30 -0.38 -5.63 -13.84
N LYS A 31 -1.14 -5.83 -14.92
CA LYS A 31 -1.74 -4.76 -15.72
C LYS A 31 -2.79 -3.97 -14.91
N ASP A 32 -3.64 -4.66 -14.16
CA ASP A 32 -4.66 -4.01 -13.34
C ASP A 32 -3.99 -3.16 -12.25
N LEU A 33 -2.95 -3.69 -11.59
CA LEU A 33 -2.17 -2.93 -10.61
C LEU A 33 -1.52 -1.69 -11.24
N ALA A 34 -1.00 -1.82 -12.47
CA ALA A 34 -0.43 -0.70 -13.20
C ALA A 34 -1.44 0.41 -13.52
N GLN A 35 -2.70 0.04 -13.75
CA GLN A 35 -3.81 0.98 -13.95
C GLN A 35 -4.27 1.59 -12.63
N ILE A 36 -4.46 0.79 -11.57
CA ILE A 36 -4.88 1.25 -10.23
C ILE A 36 -3.91 2.30 -9.69
N PHE A 37 -2.61 2.08 -9.82
CA PHE A 37 -1.59 3.01 -9.33
C PHE A 37 -1.13 4.05 -10.37
N ALA A 38 -1.75 4.10 -11.56
CA ALA A 38 -1.39 5.03 -12.62
C ALA A 38 -1.43 6.49 -12.14
N GLY A 39 -2.45 6.88 -11.37
CA GLY A 39 -2.58 8.25 -10.86
C GLY A 39 -1.42 8.68 -9.93
N LEU A 40 -0.81 7.76 -9.18
CA LEU A 40 0.39 8.07 -8.39
C LEU A 40 1.61 8.28 -9.31
N ARG A 41 1.75 7.43 -10.33
CA ARG A 41 2.84 7.49 -11.31
C ARG A 41 2.77 8.75 -12.18
N GLU A 42 1.60 9.07 -12.72
CA GLU A 42 1.36 10.23 -13.59
C GLU A 42 1.62 11.55 -12.87
N ARG A 43 1.20 11.65 -11.60
CA ARG A 43 1.49 12.81 -10.74
C ARG A 43 2.90 12.81 -10.16
N ARG A 44 3.71 11.77 -10.45
CA ARG A 44 5.09 11.59 -9.93
C ARG A 44 5.17 11.68 -8.41
N ILE A 45 4.20 11.07 -7.73
CA ILE A 45 4.17 11.02 -6.27
C ILE A 45 5.30 10.13 -5.76
N ASP A 46 6.19 10.69 -4.94
CA ASP A 46 7.31 9.96 -4.35
C ASP A 46 6.88 9.17 -3.12
N VAL A 47 6.31 7.98 -3.36
CA VAL A 47 5.89 7.04 -2.30
C VAL A 47 7.11 6.53 -1.50
N GLY A 48 8.30 6.55 -2.09
CA GLY A 48 9.56 6.18 -1.43
C GLY A 48 9.91 7.02 -0.20
N ARG A 49 9.36 8.24 -0.07
CA ARG A 49 9.51 9.08 1.14
C ARG A 49 8.99 8.41 2.41
N ALA A 50 8.12 7.41 2.29
CA ALA A 50 7.64 6.60 3.40
C ALA A 50 8.75 5.87 4.18
N VAL A 51 9.97 5.72 3.63
CA VAL A 51 11.11 5.12 4.35
C VAL A 51 11.69 6.09 5.39
N LEU A 52 11.53 7.39 5.19
CA LEU A 52 12.22 8.42 5.97
C LEU A 52 11.53 8.71 7.31
N VAL A 53 10.27 8.29 7.47
CA VAL A 53 9.44 8.65 8.62
C VAL A 53 8.64 7.43 9.06
N ALA A 54 8.46 7.26 10.37
CA ALA A 54 7.54 6.26 10.88
C ALA A 54 6.09 6.62 10.52
N PRO A 55 5.23 5.64 10.20
CA PRO A 55 3.82 5.92 9.96
C PRO A 55 3.12 6.29 11.27
N THR A 56 2.12 7.16 11.19
CA THR A 56 1.12 7.33 12.24
C THR A 56 -0.09 6.46 11.90
N TYR A 57 -0.50 5.61 12.83
CA TYR A 57 -1.69 4.78 12.68
C TYR A 57 -2.95 5.58 13.01
N HIS A 58 -3.89 5.62 12.07
CA HIS A 58 -5.18 6.30 12.25
C HIS A 58 -6.20 5.41 12.97
N ILE A 59 -6.01 4.09 12.85
CA ILE A 59 -6.65 3.08 13.69
C ILE A 59 -5.56 2.18 14.26
N PRO A 60 -5.70 1.67 15.49
CA PRO A 60 -4.78 0.67 16.01
C PRO A 60 -4.69 -0.52 15.06
N PRO A 61 -3.48 -1.06 14.79
CA PRO A 61 -3.32 -2.34 14.12
C PRO A 61 -4.17 -3.42 14.78
N ALA A 62 -4.96 -4.14 14.00
CA ALA A 62 -5.90 -5.13 14.53
C ALA A 62 -6.13 -6.28 13.56
N ILE A 63 -6.49 -7.44 14.12
CA ILE A 63 -7.04 -8.56 13.36
C ILE A 63 -8.53 -8.29 13.13
N THR A 64 -8.98 -8.36 11.87
CA THR A 64 -10.39 -8.20 11.50
C THR A 64 -11.22 -9.42 11.92
N ALA A 65 -12.55 -9.30 11.86
CA ALA A 65 -13.43 -10.44 12.08
C ALA A 65 -13.19 -11.60 11.09
N GLN A 66 -12.59 -11.30 9.93
CA GLN A 66 -12.22 -12.26 8.89
C GLN A 66 -10.82 -12.85 9.09
N GLY A 67 -10.13 -12.55 10.20
CA GLY A 67 -8.81 -13.07 10.52
C GLY A 67 -7.65 -12.36 9.80
N GLN A 68 -7.89 -11.22 9.16
CA GLN A 68 -6.87 -10.47 8.42
C GLN A 68 -6.21 -9.43 9.30
N LEU A 69 -4.91 -9.19 9.16
CA LEU A 69 -4.25 -8.05 9.80
C LEU A 69 -4.55 -6.78 8.99
N ARG A 70 -5.14 -5.77 9.63
CA ARG A 70 -5.37 -4.46 9.03
C ARG A 70 -4.42 -3.41 9.58
N LEU A 71 -3.74 -2.72 8.68
CA LEU A 71 -2.91 -1.55 8.97
C LEU A 71 -3.44 -0.35 8.20
N ARG A 72 -3.87 0.71 8.90
CA ARG A 72 -4.33 1.95 8.27
C ARG A 72 -3.76 3.16 8.98
N GLY A 73 -3.19 4.06 8.19
CA GLY A 73 -2.47 5.22 8.70
C GLY A 73 -1.90 6.07 7.59
N GLY A 74 -0.85 6.82 7.91
CA GLY A 74 -0.10 7.56 6.91
C GLY A 74 1.28 8.04 7.34
N PHE A 75 2.04 8.47 6.35
CA PHE A 75 3.35 9.09 6.49
C PHE A 75 3.18 10.59 6.27
N GLU A 76 3.50 11.39 7.29
CA GLU A 76 3.33 12.85 7.25
C GLU A 76 4.60 13.52 6.73
N TYR A 77 4.52 14.22 5.60
CA TYR A 77 5.62 14.99 5.01
C TYR A 77 5.09 16.36 4.53
N ARG A 78 4.69 17.16 5.52
CA ARG A 78 3.97 18.45 5.36
C ARG A 78 4.46 19.28 4.16
N PRO A 79 3.53 19.88 3.37
CA PRO A 79 2.08 19.92 3.60
C PRO A 79 1.32 18.66 3.12
N ARG A 80 2.01 17.62 2.63
CA ARG A 80 1.38 16.41 2.07
C ARG A 80 1.58 15.18 2.96
N ALA A 81 0.82 14.13 2.70
CA ALA A 81 0.93 12.83 3.37
C ALA A 81 0.60 11.66 2.42
N ILE A 82 1.25 10.51 2.62
CA ILE A 82 0.85 9.25 1.98
C ILE A 82 -0.08 8.58 2.97
N ARG A 83 -1.33 8.36 2.59
CA ARG A 83 -2.26 7.50 3.31
C ARG A 83 -2.19 6.09 2.78
N PHE A 84 -2.34 5.13 3.69
CA PHE A 84 -2.43 3.72 3.33
C PHE A 84 -3.54 3.02 4.12
N ASP A 85 -4.11 2.00 3.49
CA ASP A 85 -4.91 0.96 4.13
C ASP A 85 -4.48 -0.36 3.52
N VAL A 86 -3.95 -1.26 4.34
CA VAL A 86 -3.44 -2.56 3.91
C VAL A 86 -4.10 -3.64 4.74
N LEU A 87 -4.63 -4.65 4.06
CA LEU A 87 -5.07 -5.91 4.65
C LEU A 87 -4.06 -6.99 4.29
N PHE A 88 -3.73 -7.84 5.25
CA PHE A 88 -2.90 -9.02 5.04
C PHE A 88 -3.65 -10.29 5.41
N ASP A 89 -3.53 -11.31 4.57
CA ASP A 89 -3.90 -12.69 4.89
C ASP A 89 -2.67 -13.38 5.51
N LEU A 90 -2.90 -14.25 6.50
CA LEU A 90 -1.86 -15.15 7.01
C LEU A 90 -1.93 -16.45 6.19
N VAL A 91 -0.94 -16.66 5.32
CA VAL A 91 -0.87 -17.82 4.41
C VAL A 91 0.45 -18.54 4.66
N ASP A 92 0.39 -19.83 5.01
CA ASP A 92 1.55 -20.67 5.33
C ASP A 92 2.52 -20.04 6.35
N GLY A 93 1.96 -19.30 7.33
CA GLY A 93 2.73 -18.61 8.37
C GLY A 93 3.34 -17.26 7.95
N GLY A 94 3.11 -16.81 6.70
CA GLY A 94 3.56 -15.51 6.18
C GLY A 94 2.41 -14.54 5.93
N TRP A 95 2.63 -13.25 6.20
CA TRP A 95 1.68 -12.19 5.85
C TRP A 95 1.78 -11.85 4.37
N GLN A 96 0.69 -12.03 3.62
CA GLN A 96 0.59 -11.72 2.20
C GLN A 96 -0.48 -10.65 1.97
N ILE A 97 -0.30 -9.77 0.98
CA ILE A 97 -1.21 -8.62 0.76
C ILE A 97 -2.57 -9.14 0.26
N ALA A 98 -3.62 -8.90 1.04
CA ALA A 98 -5.00 -9.24 0.68
C ALA A 98 -5.71 -8.07 -0.01
N ALA A 99 -5.39 -6.84 0.40
CA ALA A 99 -5.83 -5.59 -0.21
C ALA A 99 -4.86 -4.47 0.11
N LEU A 100 -4.75 -3.49 -0.79
CA LEU A 100 -3.85 -2.36 -0.65
C LEU A 100 -4.46 -1.11 -1.29
N SER A 101 -4.55 -0.04 -0.52
CA SER A 101 -4.88 1.31 -1.01
C SER A 101 -3.78 2.28 -0.60
N VAL A 102 -3.39 3.16 -1.53
CA VAL A 102 -2.37 4.20 -1.32
C VAL A 102 -2.82 5.48 -2.02
N ALA A 103 -2.78 6.60 -1.30
CA ALA A 103 -3.14 7.90 -1.85
C ALA A 103 -2.27 9.00 -1.26
N GLU A 104 -2.01 10.06 -2.04
CA GLU A 104 -1.52 11.31 -1.49
C GLU A 104 -2.71 12.16 -1.03
N MET A 105 -2.60 12.76 0.14
CA MET A 105 -3.57 13.69 0.71
C MET A 105 -2.84 14.88 1.34
N ASP A 106 -3.60 15.89 1.75
CA ASP A 106 -3.06 16.91 2.66
C ASP A 106 -2.68 16.29 4.00
N ALA A 107 -1.57 16.77 4.55
CA ALA A 107 -1.11 16.38 5.87
C ALA A 107 -2.14 16.82 6.91
N SER A 108 -2.29 16.04 7.98
CA SER A 108 -3.20 16.39 9.05
C SER A 108 -2.75 17.70 9.71
N THR A 109 -3.62 18.71 9.74
CA THR A 109 -3.45 19.89 10.60
C THR A 109 -3.57 19.41 12.04
N ARG A 110 -2.47 19.55 12.78
CA ARG A 110 -2.43 19.24 14.22
C ARG A 110 -3.12 20.35 15.00
#